data_AF-A0A5B7V8Q8-F1
#
_entry.id   AF-A0A5B7V8Q8-F1
#
_cell.length_a   1.000
_cell.length_b   1.000
_cell.length_c   1.000
_cell.angle_alpha   90.00
_cell.angle_beta   90.00
_cell.angle_gamma   90.00
#
_symmetry.space_group_name_H-M   'P 1'
#
loop_
_entity.id
_entity.type
_entity.pdbx_description
1 polymer ?
#
loop_
_entity_poly.entity_id
_entity_poly.type
_entity_poly.pdbx_seq_one_letter_code
_entity_poly.pdbx_strand_id
1 'polypeptide(L)'
;MTADRPVCLLRYADELTWADVEAVHDYLMDGVRPLAYDGPSGNAQRTALGFATALTHLAAALHHDLLYRQSAGPAVEAERLRRVRATWNSVWHLAAPWRGAEGYDARRWLQLTYLTRHDEKEHTAR
;
A
#
# COMPACT_ATOMS: atom_id res chain seq x y z
N MET A 1 0.11 10.35 -25.50
CA MET A 1 -0.99 11.06 -24.83
C MET A 1 -1.14 10.46 -23.44
N THR A 2 -0.37 10.95 -22.47
CA THR A 2 -0.51 10.58 -21.06
C THR A 2 -1.68 11.39 -20.51
N ALA A 3 -2.77 10.71 -20.20
CA ALA A 3 -3.88 11.32 -19.48
C ALA A 3 -3.34 11.81 -18.14
N ASP A 4 -3.35 13.13 -17.95
CA ASP A 4 -3.11 13.81 -16.69
C ASP A 4 -4.23 13.37 -15.73
N ARG A 5 -4.04 12.23 -15.07
CA ARG A 5 -4.94 11.80 -14.00
C ARG A 5 -4.80 12.85 -12.91
N PRO A 6 -5.87 13.53 -12.47
CA PRO A 6 -5.78 14.41 -11.32
C PRO A 6 -5.16 13.59 -10.19
N VAL A 7 -4.04 14.07 -9.65
CA VAL A 7 -3.30 13.41 -8.55
C VAL A 7 -4.22 13.43 -7.33
N CYS A 8 -5.09 12.45 -7.25
CA CYS A 8 -6.04 12.33 -6.16
C CYS A 8 -5.25 11.80 -4.95
N LEU A 9 -5.26 12.54 -3.85
CA LEU A 9 -4.65 12.11 -2.59
C LEU A 9 -5.31 10.80 -2.18
N LEU A 10 -4.53 9.74 -2.02
CA LEU A 10 -5.05 8.45 -1.57
C LEU A 10 -5.39 8.54 -0.07
N ARG A 11 -6.65 8.90 0.23
CA ARG A 11 -7.11 9.14 1.61
C ARG A 11 -8.09 8.09 2.11
N TYR A 12 -8.74 7.38 1.19
CA TYR A 12 -9.81 6.42 1.45
C TYR A 12 -9.42 5.03 0.92
N ALA A 13 -9.79 3.99 1.66
CA ALA A 13 -9.46 2.61 1.30
C ALA A 13 -10.13 2.14 0.00
N ASP A 14 -11.31 2.66 -0.33
CA ASP A 14 -12.03 2.37 -1.57
C ASP A 14 -11.39 3.01 -2.82
N GLU A 15 -10.51 3.99 -2.65
CA GLU A 15 -9.76 4.63 -3.75
C GLU A 15 -8.45 3.91 -4.07
N LEU A 16 -8.02 2.95 -3.24
CA LEU A 16 -6.81 2.17 -3.50
C LEU A 16 -7.00 1.29 -4.74
N THR A 17 -6.02 1.32 -5.64
CA THR A 17 -6.01 0.52 -6.87
C THR A 17 -4.84 -0.46 -6.89
N TRP A 18 -4.92 -1.48 -7.76
CA TRP A 18 -3.79 -2.38 -7.99
C TRP A 18 -2.52 -1.64 -8.40
N ALA A 19 -2.64 -0.63 -9.26
CA ALA A 19 -1.50 0.17 -9.71
C ALA A 19 -0.81 0.91 -8.55
N ASP A 20 -1.54 1.32 -7.51
CA ASP A 20 -0.93 1.95 -6.33
C ASP A 20 -0.11 0.94 -5.52
N VAL A 21 -0.60 -0.30 -5.42
CA VAL A 21 0.08 -1.40 -4.72
C VAL A 21 1.32 -1.85 -5.48
N GLU A 22 1.22 -2.02 -6.80
CA GLU A 22 2.36 -2.35 -7.66
C GLU A 22 3.44 -1.27 -7.61
N ALA A 23 3.06 0.01 -7.73
CA ALA A 23 4.01 1.11 -7.72
C ALA A 23 4.83 1.19 -6.41
N VAL A 24 4.19 1.04 -5.24
CA VAL A 24 4.93 1.06 -3.95
C VAL A 24 5.72 -0.22 -3.74
N HIS A 25 5.21 -1.36 -4.20
CA HIS A 25 5.92 -2.63 -4.14
C HIS A 25 7.21 -2.56 -4.95
N ASP A 26 7.13 -2.14 -6.20
CA ASP A 26 8.28 -2.08 -7.11
C ASP A 26 9.33 -1.11 -6.60
N TYR A 27 8.90 0.07 -6.13
CA TYR A 27 9.80 1.04 -5.50
C TYR A 27 10.60 0.45 -4.32
N LEU A 28 9.92 -0.22 -3.39
CA LEU A 28 10.59 -0.81 -2.23
C LEU A 28 11.44 -2.02 -2.61
N MET A 29 11.00 -2.82 -3.58
CA MET A 29 11.75 -3.97 -4.08
C MET A 29 13.01 -3.55 -4.83
N ASP A 30 12.98 -2.46 -5.59
CA ASP A 30 14.16 -1.93 -6.28
C ASP A 30 15.25 -1.53 -5.28
N GLY A 31 14.88 -0.96 -4.13
CA GLY A 31 15.81 -0.63 -3.06
C GLY A 31 16.36 -1.85 -2.31
N VAL A 32 15.57 -2.91 -2.16
CA VAL A 32 15.90 -4.06 -1.30
C VAL A 32 16.53 -5.22 -2.07
N ARG A 33 16.20 -5.40 -3.35
CA ARG A 33 16.69 -6.51 -4.18
C ARG A 33 18.23 -6.62 -4.21
N PRO A 34 19.00 -5.52 -4.38
CA PRO A 34 20.45 -5.61 -4.38
C PRO A 34 21.02 -6.13 -3.05
N LEU A 35 20.37 -5.81 -1.92
CA LEU A 35 20.79 -6.27 -0.59
C LEU A 35 20.37 -7.71 -0.30
N ALA A 36 19.22 -8.13 -0.83
CA ALA A 36 18.65 -9.46 -0.59
C ALA A 36 19.30 -10.55 -1.45
N TYR A 37 19.58 -10.27 -2.73
CA TYR A 37 19.98 -11.28 -3.71
C TYR A 37 21.42 -11.13 -4.20
N ASP A 38 21.92 -9.90 -4.30
CA ASP A 38 23.22 -9.60 -4.92
C ASP A 38 24.29 -9.16 -3.89
N GLY A 39 23.89 -9.00 -2.62
CA GLY A 39 24.71 -8.43 -1.56
C GLY A 39 25.57 -9.45 -0.79
N PRO A 40 26.45 -8.97 0.11
CA PRO A 40 27.26 -9.82 0.98
C PRO A 40 26.37 -10.68 1.88
N SER A 41 26.76 -11.93 2.07
CA SER A 41 26.02 -12.86 2.94
C SER A 41 26.10 -12.45 4.41
N GLY A 42 25.03 -12.73 5.17
CA GLY A 42 24.99 -12.47 6.60
C GLY A 42 23.64 -11.93 7.10
N ASN A 43 23.67 -11.23 8.24
CA ASN A 43 22.46 -10.67 8.86
C ASN A 43 21.75 -9.67 7.95
N ALA A 44 22.49 -8.78 7.28
CA ALA A 44 21.90 -7.78 6.38
C ALA A 44 21.12 -8.43 5.24
N GLN A 45 21.69 -9.45 4.59
CA GLN A 45 21.01 -10.22 3.55
C GLN A 45 19.75 -10.91 4.07
N ARG A 46 19.81 -11.57 5.24
CA ARG A 46 18.64 -12.21 5.86
C ARG A 46 17.54 -11.21 6.18
N THR A 47 17.89 -10.03 6.69
CA THR A 47 16.94 -8.95 6.98
C THR A 47 16.31 -8.43 5.69
N ALA A 48 17.10 -8.22 4.63
CA ALA A 48 16.60 -7.79 3.32
C ALA A 48 15.65 -8.82 2.69
N LEU A 49 15.99 -10.12 2.77
CA LEU A 49 15.11 -11.21 2.33
C LEU A 49 13.80 -11.28 3.11
N GLY A 50 13.87 -11.13 4.45
CA GLY A 50 12.70 -11.09 5.31
C GLY A 50 11.79 -9.90 4.98
N PHE A 51 12.38 -8.72 4.72
CA PHE A 51 11.65 -7.55 4.28
C PHE A 51 10.98 -7.78 2.92
N ALA A 52 11.72 -8.28 1.93
CA ALA A 52 11.19 -8.56 0.59
C ALA A 52 10.02 -9.55 0.66
N THR A 53 10.17 -10.63 1.44
CA THR A 53 9.11 -11.63 1.65
C THR A 53 7.88 -11.02 2.31
N ALA A 54 8.05 -10.22 3.37
CA ALA A 54 6.95 -9.53 4.03
C ALA A 54 6.21 -8.58 3.08
N LEU A 55 6.96 -7.80 2.29
CA LEU A 55 6.40 -6.89 1.30
C LEU A 55 5.59 -7.64 0.22
N THR A 56 6.13 -8.72 -0.34
CA THR A 56 5.41 -9.56 -1.31
C THR A 56 4.13 -10.14 -0.72
N HIS A 57 4.14 -10.59 0.55
CA HIS A 57 2.93 -11.08 1.21
C HIS A 57 1.88 -9.99 1.42
N LEU A 58 2.30 -8.78 1.82
CA LEU A 58 1.37 -7.64 2.00
C LEU A 58 0.77 -7.21 0.67
N ALA A 59 1.57 -7.14 -0.40
CA ALA A 59 1.10 -6.80 -1.74
C ALA A 59 0.10 -7.85 -2.26
N ALA A 60 0.39 -9.14 -2.08
CA ALA A 60 -0.53 -10.22 -2.45
C ALA A 60 -1.85 -10.17 -1.68
N ALA A 61 -1.80 -9.87 -0.37
CA ALA A 61 -3.00 -9.70 0.45
C ALA A 61 -3.86 -8.51 -0.03
N LEU A 62 -3.23 -7.38 -0.36
CA LEU A 62 -3.93 -6.23 -0.96
C LEU A 62 -4.54 -6.58 -2.30
N HIS A 63 -3.81 -7.28 -3.18
CA HIS A 63 -4.32 -7.71 -4.47
C HIS A 63 -5.55 -8.61 -4.34
N HIS A 64 -5.51 -9.54 -3.38
CA HIS A 64 -6.65 -10.39 -3.06
C HIS A 64 -7.86 -9.55 -2.63
N ASP A 65 -7.73 -8.71 -1.61
CA ASP A 65 -8.85 -7.89 -1.12
C ASP A 65 -9.35 -6.89 -2.18
N LEU A 66 -8.51 -6.39 -3.09
CA LEU A 66 -8.93 -5.52 -4.20
C LEU A 66 -9.70 -6.25 -5.30
N LEU A 67 -9.46 -7.55 -5.49
CA LEU A 67 -10.16 -8.37 -6.51
C LEU A 67 -11.64 -8.60 -6.16
N TYR A 68 -11.95 -8.75 -4.87
CA TYR A 68 -13.32 -9.00 -4.38
C TYR A 68 -14.15 -7.72 -4.20
N ARG A 69 -13.93 -6.71 -5.05
CA ARG A 69 -14.56 -5.37 -4.93
C ARG A 69 -16.08 -5.35 -5.05
N GLN A 70 -16.71 -6.39 -5.61
CA GLN A 70 -18.13 -6.35 -6.01
C GLN A 70 -18.97 -7.55 -5.56
N SER A 71 -18.41 -8.47 -4.76
CA SER A 71 -18.99 -9.81 -4.60
C SER A 71 -19.85 -10.02 -3.35
N ALA A 72 -20.00 -9.03 -2.46
CA ALA A 72 -20.57 -9.25 -1.14
C ALA A 72 -21.44 -8.11 -0.61
N GLY A 73 -22.27 -8.39 0.40
CA GLY A 73 -23.14 -7.40 1.04
C GLY A 73 -22.38 -6.33 1.84
N PRO A 74 -23.06 -5.24 2.27
CA PRO A 74 -22.41 -4.05 2.85
C PRO A 74 -21.52 -4.31 4.07
N ALA A 75 -21.88 -5.28 4.92
CA ALA A 75 -21.07 -5.62 6.09
C ALA A 75 -19.73 -6.28 5.70
N VAL A 76 -19.74 -7.12 4.67
CA VAL A 76 -18.54 -7.79 4.15
C VAL A 76 -17.64 -6.80 3.42
N GLU A 77 -18.25 -5.87 2.67
CA GLU A 77 -17.57 -4.74 2.04
C GLU A 77 -16.79 -3.91 3.07
N ALA A 78 -17.45 -3.51 4.16
CA ALA A 78 -16.83 -2.71 5.21
C ALA A 78 -15.66 -3.45 5.88
N GLU A 79 -15.80 -4.74 6.18
CA GLU A 79 -14.74 -5.54 6.77
C GLU A 79 -13.54 -5.71 5.81
N ARG A 80 -13.81 -5.90 4.51
CA ARG A 80 -12.76 -5.94 3.49
C ARG A 80 -12.01 -4.61 3.43
N LEU A 81 -12.71 -3.47 3.41
CA LEU A 81 -12.07 -2.15 3.40
C LEU A 81 -11.24 -1.89 4.67
N ARG A 82 -11.64 -2.41 5.83
CA ARG A 82 -10.81 -2.37 7.05
C ARG A 82 -9.50 -3.13 6.88
N ARG A 83 -9.55 -4.32 6.29
CA ARG A 83 -8.34 -5.10 5.96
C ARG A 83 -7.46 -4.37 4.96
N VAL A 84 -8.02 -3.85 3.87
CA VAL A 84 -7.30 -3.03 2.88
C VAL A 84 -6.58 -1.88 3.57
N ARG A 85 -7.28 -1.11 4.42
CA ARG A 85 -6.69 0.00 5.18
C ARG A 85 -5.54 -0.45 6.07
N ALA A 86 -5.74 -1.52 6.85
CA ALA A 86 -4.73 -2.02 7.78
C ALA A 86 -3.47 -2.52 7.05
N THR A 87 -3.66 -3.32 5.99
CA THR A 87 -2.57 -3.88 5.19
C THR A 87 -1.81 -2.79 4.45
N TRP A 88 -2.51 -1.84 3.82
CA TRP A 88 -1.87 -0.70 3.16
C TRP A 88 -1.08 0.15 4.14
N ASN A 89 -1.63 0.46 5.32
CA ASN A 89 -0.90 1.25 6.31
C ASN A 89 0.35 0.52 6.81
N SER A 90 0.36 -0.81 6.79
CA SER A 90 1.56 -1.60 7.09
C SER A 90 2.62 -1.42 5.99
N VAL A 91 2.24 -1.47 4.71
CA VAL A 91 3.12 -1.16 3.58
C VAL A 91 3.64 0.28 3.67
N TRP A 92 2.77 1.24 3.97
CA TRP A 92 3.16 2.64 4.15
C TRP A 92 4.14 2.85 5.31
N HIS A 93 3.97 2.13 6.43
CA HIS A 93 4.93 2.16 7.54
C HIS A 93 6.28 1.58 7.15
N LEU A 94 6.29 0.47 6.37
CA LEU A 94 7.51 -0.06 5.81
C LEU A 94 8.16 0.95 4.86
N ALA A 95 7.39 1.69 4.05
CA ALA A 95 7.93 2.68 3.13
C ALA A 95 8.39 4.00 3.80
N ALA A 96 7.96 4.27 5.03
CA ALA A 96 8.19 5.55 5.71
C ALA A 96 9.66 5.99 5.81
N PRO A 97 10.65 5.11 6.06
CA PRO A 97 12.07 5.48 6.07
C PRO A 97 12.58 6.06 4.74
N TRP A 98 11.93 5.73 3.63
CA TRP A 98 12.31 6.15 2.28
C TRP A 98 11.59 7.41 1.78
N ARG A 99 10.80 8.09 2.62
CA ARG A 99 10.04 9.29 2.22
C ARG A 99 10.84 10.42 1.58
N GLY A 100 12.10 10.56 1.98
CA GLY A 100 13.00 11.60 1.46
C GLY A 100 13.86 11.13 0.28
N ALA A 101 13.77 9.85 -0.11
CA ALA A 101 14.55 9.31 -1.20
C ALA A 101 13.89 9.60 -2.55
N GLU A 102 14.72 9.70 -3.59
CA GLU A 102 14.25 9.87 -4.97
C GLU A 102 13.30 8.74 -5.36
N GLY A 103 12.25 9.07 -6.12
CA GLY A 103 11.23 8.11 -6.57
C GLY A 103 10.10 7.84 -5.57
N TYR A 104 10.20 8.29 -4.31
CA TYR A 104 9.10 8.15 -3.36
C TYR A 104 7.93 9.08 -3.73
N ASP A 105 6.74 8.53 -3.99
CA ASP A 105 5.55 9.32 -4.28
C ASP A 105 4.85 9.79 -2.99
N ALA A 106 5.36 10.88 -2.40
CA ALA A 106 4.79 11.47 -1.20
C ALA A 106 3.37 12.06 -1.38
N ARG A 107 2.91 12.24 -2.63
CA ARG A 107 1.56 12.76 -2.91
C ARG A 107 0.54 11.62 -2.95
N ARG A 108 0.95 10.44 -3.40
CA ARG A 108 0.07 9.28 -3.57
C ARG A 108 0.18 8.29 -2.41
N TRP A 109 1.37 8.04 -1.88
CA TRP A 109 1.59 7.03 -0.84
C TRP A 109 1.39 7.61 0.55
N LEU A 110 0.13 7.80 0.91
CA LEU A 110 -0.30 8.34 2.20
C LEU A 110 -0.90 7.26 3.09
N GLN A 111 -0.92 7.53 4.39
CA GLN A 111 -1.65 6.71 5.34
C GLN A 111 -3.16 6.85 5.08
N LEU A 112 -3.84 5.72 4.92
CA LEU A 112 -5.29 5.69 4.80
C LEU A 112 -5.94 5.91 6.15
N THR A 113 -6.81 6.91 6.23
CA THR A 113 -7.49 7.29 7.48
C THR A 113 -8.91 6.71 7.54
N TYR A 114 -9.65 6.83 6.45
CA TYR A 114 -11.07 6.45 6.37
C TYR A 114 -11.27 5.27 5.42
N LEU A 115 -12.37 4.51 5.57
CA LEU A 115 -12.66 3.43 4.62
C LEU A 115 -13.25 4.01 3.33
N THR A 116 -14.16 4.97 3.46
CA THR A 116 -14.83 5.66 2.36
C THR A 116 -14.96 7.17 2.64
N ARG A 117 -15.35 7.93 1.62
CA ARG A 117 -15.75 9.35 1.78
C ARG A 117 -16.99 9.54 2.65
N HIS A 118 -17.86 8.54 2.75
CA HIS A 118 -19.07 8.60 3.57
C HIS A 118 -18.70 8.58 5.07
N ASP A 119 -17.79 7.68 5.45
CA ASP A 119 -17.29 7.55 6.82
C ASP A 119 -16.69 8.86 7.37
N GLU A 120 -15.95 9.59 6.53
CA GLU A 120 -15.38 10.88 6.92
C GLU A 120 -16.48 11.89 7.29
N LYS A 121 -17.55 11.96 6.49
CA LYS A 121 -18.66 12.89 6.72
C LYS A 121 -19.36 12.60 8.05
N GLU A 122 -19.60 11.33 8.35
CA GLU A 122 -20.20 10.92 9.62
C GLU A 122 -19.30 11.25 10.82
N HIS A 123 -17.98 11.14 10.65
CA HIS A 123 -17.03 11.50 11.70
C HIS A 123 -16.97 13.01 11.96
N THR A 124 -17.03 13.84 10.92
CA THR A 124 -16.99 15.31 11.04
C THR A 124 -18.29 15.94 11.52
N ALA A 125 -19.40 15.19 11.51
CA ALA A 125 -20.72 15.66 11.92
C ALA A 125 -21.03 15.43 13.41
N ARG A 126 -20.10 14.82 14.16
CA ARG A 126 -20.20 14.57 15.61
C ARG A 126 -19.34 15.55 16.38
#